data_AF-A0A4Y9Z967-F1
#
_entry.id   AF-A0A4Y9Z967-F1
#
_cell.length_a   1.000
_cell.length_b   1.000
_cell.length_c   1.000
_cell.angle_alpha   90.00
_cell.angle_beta   90.00
_cell.angle_gamma   90.00
#
_symmetry.space_group_name_H-M   'P 1'
#
loop_
_entity.id
_entity.type
_entity.pdbx_description
1 polymer ?
#
loop_
_entity_poly.entity_id
_entity_poly.type
_entity_poly.pdbx_seq_one_letter_code
_entity_poly.pdbx_strand_id
1 'polypeptide(L)' 'MDLVTPLKPGKTHEDLEIVMKLLIEAQGIKGFRDVVYGKEVDADDFVFVTAWDSIEVERNDATMIEFLQQLEEIVAE' A
#
# COMPACT_ATOMS: atom_id res chain seq x y z
N MET A 1 -11.77 9.11 0.04
CA MET A 1 -11.05 8.90 -1.22
C MET A 1 -10.61 7.45 -1.18
N ASP A 2 -11.09 6.64 -2.11
CA ASP A 2 -10.69 5.23 -2.19
C ASP A 2 -9.49 5.15 -3.13
N LEU A 3 -8.32 4.82 -2.59
CA LEU A 3 -7.11 4.57 -3.37
C LEU A 3 -7.03 3.06 -3.61
N VAL A 4 -7.17 2.64 -4.87
CA VAL A 4 -7.01 1.24 -5.29
C VAL A 4 -5.82 1.19 -6.23
N THR A 5 -4.73 0.58 -5.79
CA THR A 5 -3.51 0.42 -6.59
C THR A 5 -3.34 -1.06 -6.94
N PRO A 6 -3.62 -1.47 -8.20
CA PRO A 6 -3.41 -2.85 -8.62
C PRO A 6 -1.92 -3.12 -8.87
N LEU A 7 -1.41 -4.28 -8.42
CA LEU A 7 -0.09 -4.77 -8.83
C LEU A 7 -0.11 -5.23 -10.29
N LYS A 8 1.01 -5.06 -11.00
CA LYS A 8 1.14 -5.52 -12.40
C LYS A 8 1.30 -7.04 -12.49
N PRO A 9 0.80 -7.67 -13.59
CA PRO A 9 1.01 -9.09 -13.85
C PRO A 9 2.48 -9.36 -14.19
N GLY A 10 3.19 -10.07 -13.32
CA GLY A 10 4.61 -10.37 -13.45
C GLY A 10 5.40 -10.26 -12.14
N LYS A 11 4.80 -9.66 -11.11
CA LYS A 11 5.37 -9.54 -9.75
C LYS A 11 5.42 -10.90 -9.06
N THR A 12 6.58 -11.26 -8.54
CA THR A 12 6.82 -12.56 -7.92
C THR A 12 6.29 -12.58 -6.48
N HIS A 13 6.29 -13.76 -5.83
CA HIS A 13 6.00 -13.86 -4.39
C HIS A 13 6.91 -12.98 -3.53
N GLU A 14 8.08 -12.62 -4.05
CA GLU A 14 9.08 -11.77 -3.39
C GLU A 14 8.60 -10.31 -3.30
N ASP A 15 7.94 -9.79 -4.33
CA ASP A 15 7.35 -8.45 -4.32
C ASP A 15 6.20 -8.34 -3.31
N LEU A 16 5.43 -9.42 -3.15
CA LEU A 16 4.38 -9.51 -2.14
C LEU A 16 4.95 -9.38 -0.73
N GLU A 17 6.08 -10.04 -0.43
CA GLU A 17 6.73 -9.93 0.88
C GLU A 17 7.24 -8.51 1.15
N ILE A 18 7.75 -7.82 0.13
CA ILE A 18 8.23 -6.44 0.25
C ILE A 18 7.06 -5.50 0.55
N VAL A 19 5.95 -5.61 -0.21
CA VAL A 19 4.75 -4.80 0.05
C VAL A 19 4.17 -5.09 1.44
N MET A 20 4.12 -6.36 1.86
CA MET A 20 3.62 -6.72 3.19
C MET A 20 4.49 -6.14 4.31
N LYS A 21 5.82 -6.12 4.17
CA LYS A 21 6.71 -5.48 5.13
C LYS A 21 6.46 -3.98 5.23
N LEU A 22 6.35 -3.30 4.08
CA LEU A 22 6.06 -1.86 4.03
C LEU A 22 4.72 -1.53 4.71
N LEU A 23 3.70 -2.37 4.51
CA LEU A 23 2.39 -2.20 5.15
C LEU A 23 2.43 -2.41 6.67
N ILE A 24 3.25 -3.34 7.15
CA ILE A 24 3.46 -3.55 8.60
C ILE A 24 4.16 -2.33 9.21
N GLU A 25 5.16 -1.79 8.53
CA GLU A 25 5.85 -0.56 8.97
C GLU A 25 4.88 0.64 9.01
N ALA A 26 3.98 0.72 8.01
CA ALA A 26 2.97 1.76 7.93
C ALA A 26 1.97 1.75 9.10
N GLN A 27 1.74 0.62 9.78
CA GLN A 27 0.91 0.56 11.00
C GLN A 27 1.47 1.40 12.16
N GLY A 28 2.77 1.72 12.13
CA GLY A 28 3.39 2.63 13.10
C GLY A 28 3.17 4.12 12.78
N ILE A 29 2.67 4.46 11.58
CA ILE A 29 2.47 5.84 11.15
C ILE A 29 1.21 6.38 11.82
N LYS A 30 1.36 7.54 12.46
CA LYS A 30 0.23 8.24 13.08
C LYS A 30 -0.77 8.65 11.99
N GLY A 31 -1.96 8.06 12.04
CA GLY A 31 -3.01 8.25 11.05
C GLY A 31 -3.28 7.00 10.22
N PHE A 32 -2.37 6.03 10.15
CA PHE A 32 -2.68 4.73 9.55
C PHE A 32 -3.69 3.98 10.43
N ARG A 33 -4.75 3.46 9.82
CA ARG A 33 -5.83 2.77 10.54
C ARG A 33 -5.83 1.28 10.28
N ASP A 34 -5.81 0.91 9.01
CA ASP A 34 -5.96 -0.48 8.62
C ASP A 34 -5.46 -0.73 7.19
N VAL A 35 -5.24 -2.00 6.87
CA VAL A 35 -5.01 -2.46 5.50
C VAL A 35 -5.74 -3.76 5.25
N VAL A 36 -6.43 -3.82 4.11
CA VAL A 36 -7.01 -5.04 3.57
C VAL A 36 -6.29 -5.38 2.27
N TYR A 37 -5.95 -6.65 2.10
CA TYR A 37 -5.32 -7.13 0.89
C TYR A 37 -5.99 -8.40 0.38
N GLY A 38 -5.91 -8.61 -0.93
CA GLY A 38 -6.48 -9.77 -1.60
C GLY A 38 -5.80 -10.04 -2.93
N LYS A 39 -6.05 -11.23 -3.47
CA LYS A 39 -5.63 -11.61 -4.81
C LYS A 39 -6.86 -11.65 -5.71
N GLU A 40 -6.81 -10.93 -6.82
CA GLU A 40 -7.83 -10.98 -7.85
C GLU A 40 -7.72 -12.31 -8.61
N VAL A 41 -8.79 -13.10 -8.56
CA VAL A 41 -8.79 -14.49 -9.05
C VAL A 41 -8.57 -14.57 -10.56
N ASP A 42 -9.10 -13.60 -11.30
CA ASP A 42 -9.11 -13.61 -12.77
C ASP A 42 -7.83 -12.99 -13.39
N ALA A 43 -7.19 -12.07 -12.67
CA ALA A 43 -6.04 -11.31 -13.16
C ALA A 43 -4.67 -11.82 -12.64
N ASP A 44 -4.69 -12.71 -11.64
CA ASP A 44 -3.50 -13.11 -10.86
C ASP A 44 -2.82 -11.95 -10.10
N ASP A 45 -3.48 -10.78 -10.06
CA ASP A 45 -2.97 -9.55 -9.46
C ASP A 45 -3.28 -9.49 -7.96
N PHE A 46 -2.44 -8.79 -7.22
CA PHE A 46 -2.66 -8.49 -5.81
C PHE A 46 -3.13 -7.05 -5.65
N VAL A 47 -4.13 -6.85 -4.79
CA VAL A 47 -4.75 -5.55 -4.51
C VAL A 47 -4.60 -5.24 -3.03
N PHE A 48 -4.23 -4.00 -2.73
CA PHE A 48 -4.11 -3.47 -1.37
C PHE A 48 -4.97 -2.22 -1.21
N VAL A 49 -5.69 -2.15 -0.10
CA VAL A 49 -6.52 -1.01 0.28
C VAL A 49 -6.11 -0.57 1.67
N THR A 50 -5.61 0.67 1.80
CA THR A 50 -5.19 1.24 3.09
C THR A 50 -6.17 2.30 3.57
N ALA A 51 -6.46 2.30 4.87
CA ALA A 51 -7.34 3.26 5.52
C ALA A 51 -6.51 4.24 6.36
N TRP A 52 -6.78 5.53 6.19
CA TRP A 52 -6.06 6.61 6.86
C TRP A 52 -7.01 7.61 7.53
N ASP A 53 -6.58 8.17 8.66
CA ASP A 53 -7.24 9.28 9.33
C ASP A 53 -6.89 10.61 8.64
N SER A 54 -7.89 11.25 8.04
CA SER A 54 -7.70 12.46 7.23
C SER A 54 -7.07 13.62 7.99
N ILE A 55 -7.34 13.74 9.30
CA ILE A 55 -6.80 14.85 10.12
C ILE A 55 -5.30 14.65 10.38
N GLU A 56 -4.87 13.40 10.54
CA GLU A 56 -3.46 13.07 10.75
C GLU A 56 -2.67 13.08 9.44
N VAL A 57 -3.30 12.70 8.32
CA VAL A 57 -2.74 12.83 6.98
C VAL A 57 -2.40 14.28 6.65
N GLU A 58 -3.32 15.22 6.88
CA GLU A 58 -3.07 16.65 6.65
C GLU A 58 -1.93 17.23 7.50
N ARG A 59 -1.59 16.57 8.62
CA ARG A 59 -0.53 16.99 9.55
C ARG A 59 0.80 16.30 9.30
N ASN A 60 0.80 15.10 8.71
CA ASN A 60 1.97 14.25 8.43
C ASN A 60 2.07 13.87 6.95
N ASP A 61 1.81 14.85 6.08
CA ASP A 61 1.76 14.66 4.62
C ASP A 61 3.05 14.02 4.06
N ALA A 62 4.22 14.44 4.55
CA ALA A 62 5.50 13.92 4.06
C ALA A 62 5.69 12.41 4.26
N THR A 63 5.31 11.86 5.42
CA THR A 63 5.47 10.42 5.71
C THR A 63 4.47 9.56 4.93
N MET A 64 3.25 10.07 4.71
CA MET A 64 2.28 9.40 3.86
C MET A 64 2.73 9.42 2.39
N ILE A 65 3.21 10.56 1.90
CA ILE A 65 3.74 10.71 0.54
C ILE A 65 4.91 9.75 0.31
N GLU A 66 5.86 9.67 1.26
CA GLU A 66 7.00 8.76 1.18
C GLU A 66 6.56 7.29 1.12
N PHE A 67 5.58 6.90 1.96
CA PHE A 67 4.99 5.57 1.90
C PHE A 67 4.34 5.27 0.53
N LEU A 68 3.56 6.22 0.00
CA LEU A 68 2.90 6.05 -1.30
C LEU A 68 3.91 5.95 -2.45
N GLN A 69 4.99 6.74 -2.40
CA GLN A 69 6.08 6.68 -3.38
C GLN A 69 6.79 5.33 -3.35
N GLN A 70 7.14 4.82 -2.17
CA GLN A 70 7.76 3.50 -2.04
C GLN A 70 6.83 2.39 -2.56
N LEU A 71 5.54 2.48 -2.25
CA LEU A 71 4.55 1.53 -2.77
C LEU A 71 4.45 1.59 -4.30
N GLU A 72 4.45 2.79 -4.88
CA GLU A 72 4.40 2.98 -6.33
C GLU A 72 5.67 2.44 -7.03
N GLU A 73 6.86 2.66 -6.47
CA GLU A 73 8.11 2.08 -6.99
C GLU A 73 8.06 0.54 -7.01
N ILE A 74 7.60 -0.07 -5.90
CA ILE A 74 7.44 -1.52 -5.79
C ILE A 74 6.38 -2.05 -6.75
N VAL A 75 5.40 -1.25 -7.18
CA VAL A 75 4.33 -1.68 -8.11
C VAL A 75 4.67 -1.38 -9.58
N ALA A 76 5.43 -0.32 -9.86
CA ALA A 76 5.65 0.21 -11.19
C ALA A 76 6.73 -0.52 -12.02
N GLU A 77 7.72 -1.15 -11.36
CA GLU A 77 8.73 -2.01 -12.01
C GLU A 77 8.16 -3.32 -12.57
#